data_AF-A0A7Y1URS6-F1
#
_entry.id   AF-A0A7Y1URS6-F1
#
_cell.length_a   1.000
_cell.length_b   1.000
_cell.length_c   1.000
_cell.angle_alpha   90.00
_cell.angle_beta   90.00
_cell.angle_gamma   90.00
#
_symmetry.space_group_name_H-M   'P 1'
#
loop_
_entity.id
_entity.type
_entity.pdbx_description
1 polymer ?
#
loop_
_entity_poly.entity_id
_entity_poly.type
_entity_poly.pdbx_seq_one_letter_code
_entity_poly.pdbx_strand_id
1 'polypeptide(L)' 'MSATTSDSTQARSIKIGLPIPHTGSLASPEFVRDYCVTAEEVGFDGLWAVDHLVMPQHTDSLYTLARKPALTTAPAP' A
#
# COMPACT_ATOMS: atom_id res chain seq x y z
N MET A 1 -3.47 14.66 51.78
CA MET A 1 -2.58 15.30 50.79
C MET A 1 -1.59 14.24 50.32
N SER A 2 -1.59 13.93 49.03
CA SER A 2 -0.42 13.56 48.21
C SER A 2 -0.95 12.96 46.90
N ALA A 3 -0.90 13.78 45.87
CA ALA A 3 -1.11 13.40 44.48
C ALA A 3 0.24 13.11 43.86
N THR A 4 0.38 11.96 43.19
CA THR A 4 1.30 11.78 42.07
C THR A 4 0.94 10.48 41.36
N THR A 5 0.09 10.57 40.34
CA THR A 5 0.06 9.58 39.27
C THR A 5 0.47 10.34 38.02
N SER A 6 1.71 10.10 37.60
CA SER A 6 2.29 10.67 36.38
C SER A 6 1.54 10.10 35.19
N ASP A 7 0.63 10.89 34.61
CA ASP A 7 -0.01 10.58 33.32
C ASP A 7 1.05 10.82 32.23
N SER A 8 1.76 9.76 31.89
CA SER A 8 2.74 9.78 30.80
C SER A 8 1.99 9.93 29.48
N THR A 9 2.12 11.08 28.82
CA THR A 9 1.68 11.34 27.45
C THR A 9 2.10 10.18 26.55
N GLN A 10 1.15 9.31 26.23
CA GLN A 10 1.37 8.19 25.33
C GLN A 10 1.70 8.76 23.95
N ALA A 11 2.93 8.55 23.48
CA ALA A 11 3.31 8.90 22.12
C ALA A 11 2.35 8.21 21.16
N ARG A 12 1.59 8.98 20.36
CA ARG A 12 0.63 8.40 19.43
C ARG A 12 1.40 7.68 18.34
N SER A 13 1.38 6.35 18.35
CA SER A 13 1.88 5.56 17.24
C SER A 13 0.96 5.75 16.03
N ILE A 14 1.56 6.00 14.87
CA ILE A 14 0.86 6.07 13.60
C ILE A 14 0.92 4.68 12.96
N LYS A 15 -0.22 4.19 12.48
CA LYS A 15 -0.28 2.96 11.70
C LYS A 15 -0.05 3.24 10.23
N ILE A 16 0.83 2.50 9.58
CA ILE A 16 1.15 2.63 8.16
C ILE A 16 0.77 1.34 7.44
N GLY A 17 0.00 1.45 6.35
CA GLY A 17 -0.43 0.30 5.55
C GLY A 17 -0.06 0.43 4.08
N LEU A 18 -0.12 -0.68 3.36
CA LEU A 18 0.26 -0.79 1.95
C LEU A 18 -0.91 -1.27 1.05
N PRO A 19 -1.01 -0.77 -0.19
CA PRO A 19 -1.93 -1.32 -1.17
C PRO A 19 -1.37 -2.60 -1.80
N ILE A 20 -2.21 -3.62 -1.97
CA ILE A 20 -1.80 -4.90 -2.57
C ILE A 20 -1.66 -4.72 -4.10
N PRO A 21 -0.55 -5.17 -4.71
CA PRO A 21 -0.36 -5.16 -6.17
C PRO A 21 -1.11 -6.32 -6.83
N HIS A 22 -2.44 -6.28 -6.80
CA HIS A 22 -3.34 -7.36 -7.28
C HIS A 22 -3.99 -7.07 -8.65
N THR A 23 -3.54 -6.02 -9.33
CA THR A 23 -4.03 -5.63 -10.67
C THR A 23 -2.88 -5.54 -11.66
N GLY A 24 -3.09 -6.04 -12.88
CA GLY A 24 -2.14 -5.93 -13.99
C GLY A 24 -1.13 -7.08 -14.07
N SER A 25 -0.08 -6.89 -14.85
CA SER A 25 0.90 -7.94 -15.18
C SER A 25 1.77 -8.40 -14.00
N LEU A 26 1.74 -7.68 -12.88
CA LEU A 26 2.49 -8.02 -11.66
C LEU A 26 1.64 -8.79 -10.64
N ALA A 27 0.35 -9.05 -10.92
CA ALA A 27 -0.58 -9.64 -9.97
C ALA A 27 -0.57 -11.18 -9.96
N SER A 28 0.60 -11.81 -10.10
CA SER A 28 0.67 -13.28 -9.97
C SER A 28 0.35 -13.67 -8.52
N PRO A 29 -0.33 -14.82 -8.28
CA PRO A 29 -0.64 -15.27 -6.91
C PRO A 29 0.59 -15.40 -6.02
N GLU A 30 1.72 -15.82 -6.59
CA GLU A 30 3.00 -15.98 -5.90
C GLU A 30 3.57 -14.62 -5.50
N PHE A 31 3.62 -13.67 -6.43
CA PHE A 31 4.12 -12.33 -6.13
C PHE A 31 3.28 -11.59 -5.09
N VAL A 32 1.95 -11.69 -5.18
CA VAL A 32 1.03 -11.09 -4.20
C VAL A 32 1.27 -11.68 -2.81
N ARG A 33 1.47 -13.00 -2.71
CA ARG A 33 1.78 -13.65 -1.45
C ARG A 33 3.09 -13.15 -0.87
N ASP A 34 4.16 -13.17 -1.66
CA ASP A 34 5.50 -12.79 -1.19
C ASP A 34 5.54 -11.31 -0.75
N TYR A 35 4.84 -10.44 -1.48
CA TYR A 35 4.67 -9.04 -1.12
C TYR A 35 3.98 -8.86 0.24
N CYS A 36 2.86 -9.56 0.47
CA CYS A 36 2.09 -9.45 1.71
C CYS A 36 2.87 -9.99 2.92
N VAL A 37 3.57 -11.12 2.76
CA VAL A 37 4.42 -11.70 3.81
C VAL A 37 5.57 -10.73 4.15
N THR A 38 6.25 -10.19 3.13
CA THR A 38 7.33 -9.22 3.34
C THR A 38 6.83 -7.97 4.06
N ALA A 39 5.64 -7.48 3.71
CA ALA A 39 5.05 -6.32 4.38
C ALA A 39 4.78 -6.57 5.87
N GLU A 40 4.33 -7.77 6.23
CA GLU A 40 4.14 -8.18 7.62
C GLU A 40 5.49 -8.25 8.37
N GLU A 41 6.51 -8.87 7.75
CA GLU A 41 7.86 -8.99 8.34
C GLU A 41 8.54 -7.64 8.58
N VAL A 42 8.29 -6.65 7.71
CA VAL A 42 8.81 -5.28 7.84
C VAL A 42 8.02 -4.44 8.86
N GLY A 43 6.88 -4.95 9.34
CA GLY A 43 6.08 -4.32 10.39
C GLY A 43 5.06 -3.30 9.90
N PHE A 44 4.57 -3.43 8.66
CA PHE A 44 3.41 -2.66 8.23
C PHE A 44 2.14 -3.13 8.96
N ASP A 45 1.29 -2.18 9.32
CA ASP A 45 0.13 -2.42 10.19
C ASP A 45 -1.11 -2.91 9.42
N GLY A 46 -1.08 -2.88 8.09
CA GLY A 46 -2.24 -3.24 7.29
C GLY A 46 -2.00 -3.32 5.80
N LEU A 47 -2.85 -4.12 5.14
CA LEU A 47 -2.85 -4.34 3.71
C LEU A 47 -4.24 -3.99 3.15
N TRP A 48 -4.27 -3.31 2.02
CA TRP A 48 -5.50 -2.80 1.40
C TRP A 48 -5.64 -3.28 -0.04
N ALA A 49 -6.78 -3.89 -0.37
CA ALA A 49 -7.13 -4.24 -1.74
C ALA A 49 -8.25 -3.33 -2.26
N VAL A 50 -8.27 -3.11 -3.58
CA VAL A 50 -9.27 -2.31 -4.27
C VAL A 50 -9.75 -3.13 -5.45
N ASP A 51 -10.92 -3.73 -5.30
CA ASP A 51 -11.51 -4.49 -6.39
C ASP A 51 -12.10 -3.55 -7.44
N HIS A 52 -11.60 -3.67 -8.67
CA HIS A 52 -12.13 -2.96 -9.82
C HIS A 52 -12.97 -3.93 -10.65
N LEU A 53 -14.29 -3.91 -10.45
CA LEU A 53 -15.23 -4.73 -11.24
C LEU A 53 -15.14 -4.46 -12.76
N VAL A 54 -14.76 -3.24 -13.14
CA VAL A 54 -14.51 -2.85 -14.53
C VAL A 54 -13.20 -2.08 -14.60
N MET A 55 -12.21 -2.65 -15.29
CA MET A 55 -10.96 -1.99 -15.59
C MET A 55 -10.97 -1.51 -17.05
N PRO A 56 -11.02 -0.21 -17.34
CA PRO A 56 -10.96 0.30 -18.70
C PRO A 56 -9.58 -0.01 -19.29
N GLN A 57 -9.55 -0.75 -20.40
CA GLN A 57 -8.32 -1.02 -21.15
C GLN A 57 -7.85 0.22 -21.93
N HIS A 58 -8.76 1.12 -22.21
CA HIS A 58 -8.52 2.39 -22.88
C HIS A 58 -9.42 3.46 -22.26
N THR A 59 -8.83 4.62 -21.95
CA THR A 59 -9.56 5.78 -21.41
C THR A 59 -9.23 6.99 -22.26
N ASP A 60 -10.17 7.39 -23.11
CA ASP A 60 -10.14 8.71 -23.74
C ASP A 60 -10.57 9.75 -22.71
N SER A 61 -9.74 10.77 -22.49
CA SER A 61 -10.09 11.89 -21.63
C SER A 61 -9.92 13.20 -22.37
N LEU A 62 -10.95 14.07 -22.27
CA LEU A 62 -10.89 15.45 -22.73
C LEU A 62 -9.99 16.33 -21.83
N TYR A 63 -9.54 15.79 -20.69
CA TYR A 63 -8.63 16.44 -19.77
C TYR A 63 -7.24 15.80 -19.83
N THR A 64 -6.19 16.62 -19.77
CA THR A 64 -4.81 16.15 -19.66
C THR A 64 -4.62 15.46 -18.31
N LEU A 65 -4.61 14.12 -18.31
CA LEU A 65 -4.34 13.35 -17.10
C LEU A 65 -2.89 13.58 -16.68
N ALA A 66 -2.68 14.24 -15.54
CA ALA A 66 -1.37 14.34 -14.93
C ALA A 66 -0.94 12.99 -14.36
N ARG A 67 0.31 12.61 -14.65
CA ARG A 67 1.04 11.40 -14.21
C ARG A 67 0.96 10.23 -15.19
N LYS A 68 1.92 10.19 -16.12
CA LYS A 68 2.32 8.95 -16.80
C LYS A 68 2.67 7.91 -15.70
N PRO A 69 2.12 6.69 -15.72
CA PRO A 69 2.46 5.66 -14.73
C PRO A 69 3.97 5.46 -14.69
N ALA A 70 4.56 5.43 -13.49
CA ALA A 70 5.95 5.06 -13.35
C ALA A 70 6.10 3.59 -13.77
N LEU A 71 6.86 3.34 -14.84
CA LEU A 71 7.20 1.99 -15.26
C LEU A 71 8.05 1.37 -14.15
N THR A 72 7.50 0.41 -13.41
CA THR A 72 8.24 -0.39 -12.45
C THR A 72 8.99 -1.48 -13.22
N THR A 73 10.07 -1.09 -13.90
CA THR A 73 11.07 -2.06 -14.36
C THR A 73 11.96 -2.37 -13.17
N ALA A 74 12.01 -3.65 -12.76
CA ALA A 74 13.04 -4.13 -11.86
C ALA A 74 14.42 -3.83 -12.47
N PRO A 75 15.42 -3.40 -11.68
CA PRO A 75 16.76 -3.18 -12.23
C PRO A 75 17.27 -4.48 -12.85
N ALA A 76 17.81 -4.37 -14.07
CA ALA A 76 18.47 -5.48 -14.77
C ALA A 76 19.65 -6.03 -13.93
N PRO A 77 19.99 -7.33 -14.06
CA PRO A 77 21.05 -7.97 -13.27
C PRO A 77 22.43 -7.34 -13.48
#